data_AF-A0A7R9ZLE5-F1
#
_entry.id   AF-A0A7R9ZLE5-F1
#
_cell.length_a   1.000
_cell.length_b   1.000
_cell.length_c   1.000
_cell.angle_alpha   90.00
_cell.angle_beta   90.00
_cell.angle_gamma   90.00
#
_symmetry.space_group_name_H-M   'P 1'
#
loop_
_entity.id
_entity.type
_entity.pdbx_description
1 polymer ?
#
loop_
_entity_poly.entity_id
_entity_poly.type
_entity_poly.pdbx_seq_one_letter_code
_entity_poly.pdbx_strand_id
1 'polypeptide(L)'
;IEDVTSKLPIHGAHVGTPMVAKQEMGFIRKHLLKRLETLEQARGGTDDQSHKQYIERGNSSVIDLDVWQCLTSAISLKEPMLVFPVSNFTTFAPMVGLNQVATNSPSLPSPGMIACIQASGGCLPSLWDPSKERYGLDKDRAEGKDKQPRRATKDVSPLRDVLLMKPGSTVEDVFLTLKNSGALSGDFVRAEACGGVSREKPKPVPKHTILGRHNRIIKIQTTKRSQWQ
;
A
#
# COMPACT_ATOMS: atom_id res chain seq x y z
N ILE A 1 -29.42 37.19 -12.78
CA ILE A 1 -28.30 36.34 -12.25
C ILE A 1 -28.88 35.21 -11.40
N GLU A 2 -29.84 35.47 -10.51
CA GLU A 2 -30.53 34.41 -9.72
C GLU A 2 -31.25 33.35 -10.57
N ASP A 3 -31.78 33.70 -11.73
CA ASP A 3 -32.48 32.75 -12.62
C ASP A 3 -31.53 31.86 -13.46
N VAL A 4 -30.22 32.15 -13.45
CA VAL A 4 -29.19 31.32 -14.11
C VAL A 4 -28.68 30.25 -13.14
N THR A 5 -28.59 30.57 -11.84
CA THR A 5 -28.20 29.63 -10.78
C THR A 5 -29.23 28.54 -10.49
N SER A 6 -30.51 28.76 -10.79
CA SER A 6 -31.57 27.76 -10.61
C SER A 6 -31.67 26.75 -11.76
N LYS A 7 -31.16 27.09 -12.95
CA LYS A 7 -31.25 26.29 -14.17
C LYS A 7 -29.96 25.56 -14.54
N LEU A 8 -28.84 25.90 -13.90
CA LEU A 8 -27.63 25.11 -14.00
C LEU A 8 -27.78 23.88 -13.09
N PRO A 9 -27.71 22.64 -13.61
CA PRO A 9 -27.60 21.48 -12.74
C PRO A 9 -26.41 21.72 -11.81
N ILE A 10 -26.60 21.47 -10.51
CA ILE A 10 -25.63 21.73 -9.46
C ILE A 10 -24.34 20.97 -9.79
N HIS A 11 -23.46 21.60 -10.55
CA HIS A 11 -22.20 21.02 -10.95
C HIS A 11 -21.29 21.05 -9.72
N GLY A 12 -20.94 19.87 -9.21
CA GLY A 12 -19.70 19.72 -8.46
C GLY A 12 -19.75 19.04 -7.10
N ALA A 13 -20.87 18.46 -6.67
CA ALA A 13 -20.86 17.53 -5.54
C ALA A 13 -21.90 16.44 -5.77
N HIS A 14 -21.65 15.55 -6.73
CA HIS A 14 -22.15 14.19 -6.55
C HIS A 14 -21.63 13.74 -5.20
N VAL A 15 -22.53 13.39 -4.27
CA VAL A 15 -22.17 12.64 -3.07
C VAL A 15 -21.54 11.36 -3.59
N GLY A 16 -20.22 11.37 -3.74
CA GLY A 16 -19.43 10.21 -4.10
C GLY A 16 -19.72 9.21 -3.01
N THR A 17 -20.59 8.26 -3.29
CA THR A 17 -20.78 7.14 -2.37
C THR A 17 -19.46 6.39 -2.45
N PRO A 18 -18.66 6.33 -1.37
CA PRO A 18 -17.36 5.67 -1.44
C PRO A 18 -17.63 4.21 -1.76
N MET A 19 -17.40 3.84 -3.00
CA MET A 19 -17.54 2.47 -3.46
C MET A 19 -16.18 1.81 -3.33
N VAL A 20 -16.14 0.56 -2.87
CA VAL A 20 -14.91 -0.23 -2.94
C VAL A 20 -14.56 -0.38 -4.43
N ALA A 21 -13.29 -0.29 -4.81
CA ALA A 21 -12.84 -0.33 -6.21
C ALA A 21 -13.48 -1.48 -7.03
N LYS A 22 -13.75 -2.62 -6.40
CA LYS A 22 -14.47 -3.75 -7.01
C LYS A 22 -15.91 -3.39 -7.47
N GLN A 23 -16.63 -2.61 -6.68
CA GLN A 23 -18.00 -2.17 -6.99
C GLN A 23 -18.01 -1.09 -8.06
N GLU A 24 -17.07 -0.12 -8.03
CA GLU A 24 -16.92 0.88 -9.09
C GLU A 24 -16.67 0.22 -10.44
N MET A 25 -15.76 -0.74 -10.48
CA MET A 25 -15.45 -1.48 -11.70
C MET A 25 -16.61 -2.35 -12.17
N GLY A 26 -17.39 -2.91 -11.25
CA GLY A 26 -18.64 -3.59 -11.57
C GLY A 26 -19.67 -2.65 -12.22
N PHE A 27 -19.79 -1.43 -11.68
CA PHE A 27 -20.66 -0.39 -12.23
C PHE A 27 -20.22 0.06 -13.62
N ILE A 28 -18.93 0.32 -13.81
CA ILE A 28 -18.33 0.70 -15.10
C ILE A 28 -18.55 -0.40 -16.13
N ARG A 29 -18.28 -1.67 -15.77
CA ARG A 29 -18.50 -2.83 -16.65
C ARG A 29 -19.96 -2.90 -17.11
N LYS A 30 -20.91 -2.76 -16.19
CA LYS A 30 -22.34 -2.83 -16.50
C LYS A 30 -22.77 -1.72 -17.47
N HIS A 31 -22.27 -0.50 -17.28
CA HIS A 31 -22.60 0.63 -18.16
C HIS A 31 -21.94 0.52 -19.53
N LEU A 32 -20.70 0.02 -19.62
CA LEU A 32 -20.02 -0.22 -20.88
C LEU A 32 -20.73 -1.29 -21.73
N LEU A 33 -21.09 -2.43 -21.12
CA LEU A 33 -21.82 -3.49 -21.81
C LEU A 33 -23.17 -3.01 -22.34
N LYS A 34 -23.92 -2.26 -21.52
CA LYS A 34 -25.20 -1.67 -21.94
C LYS A 34 -25.03 -0.70 -23.12
N ARG A 35 -23.93 0.06 -23.15
CA ARG A 35 -23.63 0.99 -24.26
C ARG A 35 -23.29 0.24 -25.54
N LEU A 36 -22.58 -0.88 -25.46
CA LEU A 36 -22.29 -1.75 -26.59
C LEU A 36 -23.56 -2.39 -27.17
N GLU A 37 -24.43 -2.94 -26.32
CA GLU A 37 -25.73 -3.47 -26.74
C GLU A 37 -26.58 -2.40 -27.45
N THR A 38 -26.58 -1.17 -26.93
CA THR A 38 -27.30 -0.04 -27.55
C THR A 38 -26.72 0.33 -28.92
N LEU A 39 -25.40 0.24 -29.10
CA LEU A 39 -24.73 0.51 -30.37
C LEU A 39 -25.00 -0.59 -31.41
N GLU A 40 -25.09 -1.85 -31.00
CA GLU A 40 -25.48 -2.97 -31.87
C GLU A 40 -26.93 -2.83 -32.34
N GLN A 41 -27.84 -2.46 -31.44
CA GLN A 41 -29.24 -2.20 -31.78
C GLN A 41 -29.40 -0.99 -32.71
N ALA A 42 -28.59 0.06 -32.53
CA ALA A 42 -28.58 1.22 -33.42
C ALA A 42 -28.05 0.90 -34.84
N ARG A 43 -27.30 -0.20 -35.01
CA ARG A 43 -26.81 -0.67 -36.32
C ARG A 43 -27.79 -1.60 -37.04
N GLY A 44 -28.78 -2.16 -36.34
CA GLY A 44 -29.77 -3.07 -36.93
C GLY A 44 -30.96 -2.34 -37.54
N GLY A 45 -30.76 -1.64 -38.67
CA GLY A 45 -31.83 -0.85 -39.30
C GLY A 45 -31.91 -0.82 -40.82
N THR A 46 -30.88 -1.20 -41.58
CA THR A 46 -30.95 -1.15 -43.05
C THR A 46 -30.14 -2.25 -43.73
N ASP A 47 -30.87 -3.03 -44.54
CA ASP A 47 -30.44 -3.90 -45.63
C ASP A 47 -29.65 -5.18 -45.33
N ASP A 48 -30.46 -6.22 -45.16
CA ASP A 48 -30.20 -7.61 -45.46
C ASP A 48 -29.54 -7.75 -46.85
N GLN A 49 -28.30 -8.26 -46.88
CA GLN A 49 -27.65 -9.09 -47.94
C GLN A 49 -26.18 -8.78 -48.29
N SER A 50 -25.52 -7.74 -47.77
CA SER A 50 -24.09 -7.48 -48.07
C SER A 50 -23.10 -7.73 -46.90
N HIS A 51 -23.58 -8.25 -45.76
CA HIS A 51 -22.80 -8.21 -44.51
C HIS A 51 -21.98 -9.46 -44.15
N LYS A 52 -21.83 -10.44 -45.05
CA LYS A 52 -20.94 -11.60 -44.79
C LYS A 52 -19.46 -11.37 -45.14
N GLN A 53 -19.08 -10.24 -45.75
CA GLN A 53 -17.70 -10.03 -46.22
C GLN A 53 -16.92 -8.94 -45.46
N TYR A 54 -17.53 -8.28 -44.47
CA TYR A 54 -16.89 -7.19 -43.70
C TYR A 54 -16.52 -7.55 -42.25
N ILE A 55 -16.75 -8.79 -41.81
CA ILE A 55 -16.32 -9.23 -40.48
C ILE A 55 -14.80 -9.43 -40.40
N GLU A 56 -14.09 -9.55 -41.53
CA GLU A 56 -12.63 -9.81 -41.52
C GLU A 56 -11.73 -8.57 -41.70
N ARG A 57 -12.27 -7.36 -41.96
CA ARG A 57 -11.43 -6.16 -42.24
C ARG A 57 -11.79 -4.88 -41.48
N GLY A 58 -12.55 -4.99 -40.39
CA GLY A 58 -13.03 -3.84 -39.62
C GLY A 58 -12.56 -3.75 -38.16
N ASN A 59 -11.33 -4.18 -37.84
CA ASN A 59 -10.78 -4.13 -36.47
C ASN A 59 -10.26 -2.73 -36.07
N SER A 60 -11.11 -1.69 -36.05
CA SER A 60 -10.67 -0.34 -35.60
C SER A 60 -11.68 0.44 -34.75
N SER A 61 -12.71 -0.19 -34.20
CA SER A 61 -13.44 0.36 -33.04
C SER A 61 -13.47 -0.64 -31.89
N VAL A 62 -12.33 -1.31 -31.72
CA VAL A 62 -11.95 -2.04 -30.52
C VAL A 62 -11.92 -1.00 -29.41
N ILE A 63 -12.93 -0.99 -28.53
CA ILE A 63 -12.69 -0.49 -27.17
C ILE A 63 -11.52 -1.33 -26.70
N ASP A 64 -10.31 -0.73 -26.60
CA ASP A 64 -9.05 -1.42 -26.34
C ASP A 64 -9.26 -2.55 -25.34
N LEU A 65 -9.40 -3.78 -25.87
CA LEU A 65 -9.44 -4.97 -25.03
C LEU A 65 -8.20 -5.00 -24.17
N ASP A 66 -7.10 -4.44 -24.67
CA ASP A 66 -5.84 -4.25 -23.97
C ASP A 66 -5.98 -3.35 -22.73
N VAL A 67 -6.72 -2.24 -22.79
CA VAL A 67 -6.97 -1.38 -21.62
C VAL A 67 -7.85 -2.09 -20.61
N TRP A 68 -8.88 -2.81 -21.06
CA TRP A 68 -9.75 -3.57 -20.15
C TRP A 68 -9.03 -4.78 -19.55
N GLN A 69 -8.16 -5.44 -20.30
CA GLN A 69 -7.33 -6.54 -19.85
C GLN A 69 -6.24 -6.04 -18.90
N CYS A 70 -5.71 -4.84 -19.13
CA CYS A 70 -4.80 -4.17 -18.22
C CYS A 70 -5.50 -3.74 -16.92
N LEU A 71 -6.73 -3.19 -16.99
CA LEU A 71 -7.56 -2.87 -15.82
C LEU A 71 -7.96 -4.13 -15.05
N THR A 72 -8.42 -5.17 -15.75
CA THR A 72 -8.76 -6.46 -15.15
C THR A 72 -7.52 -7.10 -14.52
N SER A 73 -6.34 -6.97 -15.16
CA SER A 73 -5.08 -7.43 -14.61
C SER A 73 -4.69 -6.62 -13.36
N ALA A 74 -4.84 -5.30 -13.40
CA ALA A 74 -4.63 -4.39 -12.27
C ALA A 74 -5.57 -4.69 -11.09
N ILE A 75 -6.81 -5.10 -11.36
CA ILE A 75 -7.81 -5.48 -10.34
C ILE A 75 -7.58 -6.91 -9.83
N SER A 76 -7.05 -7.79 -10.68
CA SER A 76 -6.65 -9.15 -10.31
C SER A 76 -5.30 -9.20 -9.59
N LEU A 77 -4.63 -8.06 -9.42
CA LEU A 77 -3.39 -7.98 -8.66
C LEU A 77 -3.67 -8.56 -7.27
N LYS A 78 -2.98 -9.66 -6.99
CA LYS A 78 -3.01 -10.31 -5.68
C LYS A 78 -2.70 -9.29 -4.60
N GLU A 79 -3.27 -9.48 -3.42
CA GLU A 79 -3.04 -8.61 -2.26
C GLU A 79 -1.53 -8.39 -2.06
N PRO A 80 -1.07 -7.13 -1.89
CA PRO A 80 0.33 -6.85 -1.65
C PRO A 80 0.82 -7.60 -0.41
N MET A 81 2.05 -8.09 -0.46
CA MET A 81 2.64 -8.87 0.61
C MET A 81 3.25 -7.92 1.64
N LEU A 82 2.69 -7.91 2.84
CA LEU A 82 3.28 -7.20 3.98
C LEU A 82 4.37 -8.06 4.60
N VAL A 83 5.60 -7.57 4.59
CA VAL A 83 6.76 -8.22 5.21
C VAL A 83 7.25 -7.38 6.38
N PHE A 84 7.47 -8.00 7.52
CA PHE A 84 7.93 -7.35 8.74
C PHE A 84 9.38 -7.77 9.02
N PRO A 85 10.39 -6.98 8.59
CA PRO A 85 11.77 -7.26 8.91
C PRO A 85 12.04 -7.03 10.41
N VAL A 86 12.63 -8.01 11.08
CA VAL A 86 12.94 -7.95 12.52
C VAL A 86 14.40 -8.24 12.80
N SER A 87 14.94 -7.57 13.83
CA SER A 87 16.29 -7.85 14.33
C SER A 87 16.33 -9.09 15.24
N ASN A 88 15.25 -9.33 16.00
CA ASN A 88 15.14 -10.44 16.94
C ASN A 88 13.72 -10.98 17.01
N PHE A 89 13.55 -12.31 16.95
CA PHE A 89 12.25 -12.98 17.09
C PHE A 89 11.75 -13.06 18.54
N THR A 90 12.62 -12.90 19.54
CA THR A 90 12.17 -12.91 20.94
C THR A 90 11.40 -11.64 21.29
N THR A 91 11.87 -10.49 20.80
CA THR A 91 11.28 -9.17 21.07
C THR A 91 10.47 -8.63 19.90
N PHE A 92 10.60 -9.23 18.71
CA PHE A 92 10.08 -8.69 17.45
C PHE A 92 10.49 -7.24 17.21
N ALA A 93 11.67 -6.87 17.70
CA ALA A 93 12.19 -5.52 17.57
C ALA A 93 12.44 -5.20 16.08
N PRO A 94 12.10 -3.97 15.64
CA PRO A 94 12.38 -3.50 14.29
C PRO A 94 13.88 -3.56 13.97
N MET A 95 14.22 -3.46 12.69
CA MET A 95 15.63 -3.36 12.29
C MET A 95 16.14 -1.94 12.49
N VAL A 96 17.42 -1.82 12.88
CA VAL A 96 18.10 -0.53 12.93
C VAL A 96 18.27 -0.02 11.50
N GLY A 97 17.94 1.25 11.25
CA GLY A 97 18.05 1.88 9.91
C GLY A 97 16.74 2.00 9.13
N LEU A 98 15.68 1.28 9.49
CA LEU A 98 14.32 1.49 8.92
C LEU A 98 13.52 2.57 9.66
N ASN A 99 14.07 3.10 10.75
CA ASN A 99 13.44 4.13 11.56
C ASN A 99 13.40 5.48 10.83
N GLN A 100 12.35 5.75 10.05
CA GLN A 100 11.86 7.12 9.94
C GLN A 100 11.04 7.41 11.20
N VAL A 101 11.72 7.99 12.19
CA VAL A 101 11.18 8.34 13.50
C VAL A 101 10.27 9.56 13.37
N ALA A 102 9.06 9.38 12.86
CA ALA A 102 8.04 10.40 13.04
C ALA A 102 7.45 10.34 14.46
N THR A 103 7.36 9.15 15.08
CA THR A 103 6.83 9.08 16.46
C THR A 103 6.95 7.82 17.32
N ASN A 104 7.55 6.72 16.87
CA ASN A 104 7.43 5.44 17.60
C ASN A 104 6.00 4.89 17.74
N SER A 105 5.00 5.50 17.09
CA SER A 105 3.65 4.91 16.97
C SER A 105 3.36 4.56 15.51
N PRO A 106 3.17 3.28 15.15
CA PRO A 106 2.85 2.85 13.78
C PRO A 106 1.45 3.27 13.32
N SER A 107 0.58 3.75 14.23
CA SER A 107 -0.76 4.25 13.90
C SER A 107 -0.78 5.71 13.44
N LEU A 108 0.35 6.42 13.56
CA LEU A 108 0.40 7.84 13.23
C LEU A 108 0.90 8.04 11.78
N PRO A 109 0.25 8.93 11.00
CA PRO A 109 0.70 9.31 9.67
C PRO A 109 2.19 9.66 9.60
N SER A 110 2.87 9.23 8.54
CA SER A 110 4.27 9.61 8.29
C SER A 110 4.37 11.09 7.87
N PRO A 111 5.55 11.73 7.93
CA PRO A 111 5.71 13.14 7.55
C PRO A 111 5.29 13.39 6.09
N GLY A 112 5.60 12.45 5.19
CA GLY A 112 5.14 12.51 3.80
C GLY A 112 3.62 12.42 3.67
N MET A 113 2.96 11.58 4.47
CA MET A 113 1.50 11.50 4.49
C MET A 113 0.87 12.78 5.02
N ILE A 114 1.49 13.40 6.03
CA ILE A 114 1.06 14.69 6.58
C ILE A 114 1.22 15.81 5.56
N ALA A 115 2.33 15.83 4.81
CA ALA A 115 2.52 16.78 3.71
C ALA A 115 1.42 16.65 2.64
N CYS A 116 1.02 15.42 2.29
CA CYS A 116 -0.11 15.20 1.38
C CYS A 116 -1.43 15.72 1.95
N ILE A 117 -1.70 15.48 3.25
CA ILE A 117 -2.91 15.99 3.92
C ILE A 117 -2.94 17.53 3.84
N GLN A 118 -1.83 18.18 4.16
CA GLN A 118 -1.74 19.64 4.11
C GLN A 118 -1.86 20.18 2.68
N ALA A 119 -1.22 19.54 1.69
CA ALA A 119 -1.31 19.92 0.29
C ALA A 119 -2.74 19.81 -0.26
N SER A 120 -3.53 18.87 0.26
CA SER A 120 -4.96 18.72 -0.06
C SER A 120 -5.88 19.71 0.67
N GLY A 121 -5.33 20.63 1.48
CA GLY A 121 -6.09 21.59 2.28
C GLY A 121 -6.66 21.01 3.59
N GLY A 122 -6.23 19.82 3.99
CA GLY A 122 -6.62 19.19 5.25
C GLY A 122 -5.88 19.78 6.46
N CYS A 123 -6.38 19.46 7.66
CA CYS A 123 -5.75 19.87 8.91
C CYS A 123 -4.67 18.87 9.36
N LEU A 124 -3.59 19.40 9.94
CA LEU A 124 -2.55 18.59 10.56
C LEU A 124 -3.11 17.81 11.76
N PRO A 125 -2.62 16.58 12.03
CA PRO A 125 -2.98 15.86 13.25
C PRO A 125 -2.69 16.69 14.50
N SER A 126 -3.57 16.63 15.51
CA SER A 126 -3.53 17.49 16.70
C SER A 126 -2.23 17.40 17.54
N LEU A 127 -1.50 16.29 17.42
CA LEU A 127 -0.24 16.06 18.13
C LEU A 127 1.00 16.33 17.26
N TRP A 128 0.85 16.66 15.97
CA TRP A 128 1.97 16.92 15.06
C TRP A 128 2.59 18.30 15.33
N ASP A 129 3.90 18.35 15.57
CA ASP A 129 4.67 19.59 15.65
C ASP A 129 5.29 19.89 14.28
N PRO A 130 4.77 20.89 13.53
CA PRO A 130 5.26 21.20 12.19
C PRO A 130 6.70 21.72 12.19
N SER A 131 7.19 22.28 13.31
CA SER A 131 8.55 22.83 13.38
C SER A 131 9.61 21.74 13.50
N LYS A 132 9.24 20.59 14.07
CA LYS A 132 10.15 19.47 14.35
C LYS A 132 9.87 18.24 13.49
N GLU A 133 8.86 18.31 12.63
CA GLU A 133 8.36 17.21 11.80
C GLU A 133 8.21 15.89 12.57
N ARG A 134 7.64 15.98 13.78
CA ARG A 134 7.41 14.84 14.66
C ARG A 134 6.17 15.09 15.49
N TYR A 135 5.49 14.05 15.95
CA TYR A 135 4.45 14.29 16.95
C TYR A 135 5.07 14.50 18.32
N GLY A 136 4.49 15.43 19.09
CA GLY A 136 4.83 15.63 20.48
C GLY A 136 4.52 14.37 21.26
N LEU A 137 5.53 13.76 21.88
CA LEU A 137 5.31 12.74 22.89
C LEU A 137 4.74 13.45 24.13
N ASP A 138 3.74 12.88 24.80
CA ASP A 138 3.17 13.44 26.05
C ASP A 138 4.24 13.71 27.14
N LYS A 139 5.44 13.14 26.99
CA LYS A 139 6.60 13.43 27.85
C LYS A 139 7.12 14.86 27.72
N ASP A 140 6.99 15.50 26.56
CA ASP A 140 7.39 16.89 26.35
C ASP A 140 6.41 17.87 27.02
N ARG A 141 5.20 17.41 27.42
CA ARG A 141 4.24 18.18 28.23
C ARG A 141 4.47 18.09 29.73
N ALA A 142 5.34 17.18 30.18
CA ALA A 142 5.57 16.89 31.60
C ALA A 142 6.85 17.52 32.17
N GLU A 143 7.40 18.57 31.54
CA GLU A 143 8.56 19.34 32.06
C GLU A 143 8.19 20.29 33.23
N GLY A 144 7.17 19.95 34.01
CA GLY A 144 6.77 20.66 35.21
C GLY A 144 6.65 19.71 36.40
N LYS A 145 7.79 19.42 37.06
CA LYS A 145 8.00 18.87 38.41
C LYS A 145 8.74 17.52 38.47
N ASP A 146 9.91 17.60 39.10
CA ASP A 146 10.83 16.57 39.58
C ASP A 146 10.16 15.28 40.06
N LYS A 147 9.88 14.36 39.13
CA LYS A 147 9.68 12.95 39.45
C LYS A 147 10.75 12.18 38.72
N GLN A 148 11.66 11.59 39.50
CA GLN A 148 12.76 10.79 38.99
C GLN A 148 12.29 9.84 37.89
N PRO A 149 13.06 9.69 36.79
CA PRO A 149 12.70 8.84 35.68
C PRO A 149 12.66 7.39 36.16
N ARG A 150 11.45 6.89 36.43
CA ARG A 150 11.22 5.44 36.45
C ARG A 150 11.67 4.93 35.09
N ARG A 151 12.67 4.04 35.08
CA ARG A 151 13.19 3.36 33.89
C ARG A 151 12.00 2.83 33.10
N ALA A 152 11.56 3.59 32.10
CA ALA A 152 10.62 3.13 31.11
C ALA A 152 11.35 1.99 30.41
N THR A 153 11.01 0.76 30.77
CA THR A 153 11.20 -0.38 29.89
C THR A 153 10.64 0.07 28.56
N LYS A 154 11.55 0.29 27.62
CA LYS A 154 11.30 0.90 26.32
C LYS A 154 10.31 -0.03 25.62
N ASP A 155 9.02 0.29 25.68
CA ASP A 155 7.96 -0.40 24.96
C ASP A 155 8.18 -0.16 23.48
N VAL A 156 9.14 -0.89 22.91
CA VAL A 156 9.36 -0.94 21.47
C VAL A 156 8.20 -1.77 20.95
N SER A 157 7.22 -1.12 20.31
CA SER A 157 6.09 -1.80 19.70
C SER A 157 6.63 -2.87 18.73
N PRO A 158 6.29 -4.15 18.93
CA PRO A 158 6.75 -5.23 18.06
C PRO A 158 6.21 -5.03 16.64
N LEU A 159 6.97 -5.45 15.63
CA LEU A 159 6.58 -5.41 14.21
C LEU A 159 6.21 -4.01 13.67
N ARG A 160 6.94 -2.98 14.07
CA ARG A 160 6.70 -1.61 13.62
C ARG A 160 6.94 -1.42 12.11
N ASP A 161 8.02 -2.01 11.59
CA ASP A 161 8.44 -1.78 10.22
C ASP A 161 7.72 -2.76 9.30
N VAL A 162 7.13 -2.23 8.22
CA VAL A 162 6.48 -3.04 7.19
C VAL A 162 7.02 -2.66 5.82
N LEU A 163 7.35 -3.68 5.03
CA LEU A 163 7.69 -3.56 3.63
C LEU A 163 6.52 -4.06 2.81
N LEU A 164 6.06 -3.23 1.88
CA LEU A 164 5.07 -3.59 0.88
C LEU A 164 5.79 -4.25 -0.30
N MET A 165 5.63 -5.57 -0.44
CA MET A 165 6.24 -6.35 -1.50
C MET A 165 5.20 -6.76 -2.55
N LYS A 166 5.63 -6.89 -3.81
CA LYS A 166 4.78 -7.44 -4.87
C LYS A 166 4.44 -8.91 -4.57
N PRO A 167 3.22 -9.38 -4.86
CA PRO A 167 2.91 -10.80 -4.79
C PRO A 167 3.88 -11.64 -5.62
N GLY A 168 4.37 -12.75 -5.06
CA GLY A 168 5.38 -13.58 -5.72
C GLY A 168 6.83 -13.14 -5.46
N SER A 169 7.05 -12.01 -4.77
CA SER A 169 8.39 -11.62 -4.31
C SER A 169 9.01 -12.70 -3.43
N THR A 170 10.32 -12.81 -3.49
CA THR A 170 11.13 -13.79 -2.78
C THR A 170 11.83 -13.17 -1.58
N VAL A 171 12.45 -14.01 -0.74
CA VAL A 171 13.33 -13.55 0.36
C VAL A 171 14.50 -12.71 -0.16
N GLU A 172 15.02 -13.01 -1.36
CA GLU A 172 16.03 -12.20 -2.03
C GLU A 172 15.58 -10.77 -2.28
N ASP A 173 14.35 -10.59 -2.78
CA ASP A 173 13.82 -9.26 -3.09
C ASP A 173 13.71 -8.40 -1.83
N VAL A 174 13.37 -9.01 -0.69
CA VAL A 174 13.37 -8.32 0.62
C VAL A 174 14.78 -7.92 1.02
N PHE A 175 15.75 -8.83 0.87
CA PHE A 175 17.15 -8.53 1.16
C PHE A 175 17.67 -7.36 0.31
N LEU A 176 17.43 -7.38 -1.00
CA LEU A 176 17.84 -6.31 -1.90
C LEU A 176 17.16 -4.99 -1.56
N THR A 177 15.85 -5.01 -1.25
CA THR A 177 15.12 -3.82 -0.80
C THR A 177 15.74 -3.22 0.47
N LEU A 178 16.06 -4.06 1.45
CA LEU A 178 16.69 -3.65 2.71
C LEU A 178 18.15 -3.19 2.54
N LYS A 179 18.87 -3.77 1.59
CA LYS A 179 20.24 -3.36 1.25
C LYS A 179 20.25 -2.01 0.55
N ASN A 180 19.32 -1.80 -0.39
CA ASN A 180 19.17 -0.54 -1.12
C ASN A 180 18.68 0.60 -0.23
N SER A 181 17.89 0.31 0.81
CA SER A 181 17.50 1.32 1.81
C SER A 181 18.60 1.64 2.82
N GLY A 182 19.74 0.94 2.78
CA GLY A 182 20.83 1.09 3.75
C GLY A 182 20.54 0.45 5.11
N ALA A 183 19.43 -0.27 5.27
CA ALA A 183 19.08 -0.95 6.52
C ALA A 183 19.94 -2.20 6.77
N LEU A 184 20.47 -2.82 5.71
CA LEU A 184 21.39 -3.96 5.80
C LEU A 184 22.68 -3.69 5.04
N SER A 185 23.78 -4.26 5.53
CA SER A 185 25.07 -4.29 4.84
C SER A 185 25.64 -5.71 4.76
N GLY A 186 26.55 -5.91 3.81
CA GLY A 186 27.15 -7.22 3.53
C GLY A 186 26.35 -8.08 2.56
N ASP A 187 26.63 -9.39 2.59
CA ASP A 187 26.02 -10.39 1.73
C ASP A 187 25.06 -11.28 2.52
N PHE A 188 24.06 -11.82 1.82
CA PHE A 188 23.08 -12.71 2.41
C PHE A 188 23.73 -14.01 2.90
N VAL A 189 23.48 -14.41 4.14
CA VAL A 189 23.96 -15.67 4.73
C VAL A 189 22.80 -16.64 4.93
N ARG A 190 21.76 -16.18 5.63
CA ARG A 190 20.62 -17.00 6.05
C ARG A 190 19.41 -16.10 6.30
N ALA A 191 18.22 -16.64 6.12
CA ALA A 191 17.00 -16.03 6.63
C ALA A 191 16.25 -17.01 7.51
N GLU A 192 15.54 -16.46 8.49
CA GLU A 192 14.57 -17.16 9.30
C GLU A 192 13.24 -16.41 9.20
N ALA A 193 12.13 -17.13 9.16
CA ALA A 193 10.82 -16.50 9.05
C ALA A 193 9.72 -17.23 9.84
N CYS A 194 8.65 -16.51 10.19
CA CYS A 194 7.41 -17.06 10.75
C CYS A 194 6.17 -16.34 10.20
N GLY A 195 4.99 -16.95 10.41
CA GLY A 195 3.72 -16.44 9.91
C GLY A 195 3.04 -15.44 10.84
N GLY A 196 3.41 -15.40 12.12
CA GLY A 196 2.82 -14.48 13.08
C GLY A 196 3.63 -14.33 14.37
N VAL A 197 3.21 -13.39 15.21
CA VAL A 197 3.78 -13.14 16.55
C VAL A 197 3.47 -14.26 17.53
N SER A 198 2.49 -15.12 17.20
CA SER A 198 2.16 -16.30 17.99
C SER A 198 3.36 -17.25 18.12
N ARG A 199 3.32 -18.20 19.06
CA ARG A 199 4.39 -19.14 19.47
C ARG A 199 4.99 -20.04 18.35
N GLU A 200 4.76 -19.73 17.09
CA GLU A 200 5.44 -20.35 15.96
C GLU A 200 6.94 -20.12 16.06
N LYS A 201 7.70 -21.22 16.16
CA LYS A 201 9.15 -21.15 16.12
C LYS A 201 9.58 -20.69 14.71
N PRO A 202 10.47 -19.68 14.61
CA PRO A 202 10.98 -19.25 13.31
C PRO A 202 11.68 -20.41 12.62
N LYS A 203 11.43 -20.58 11.32
CA LYS A 203 12.01 -21.64 10.50
C LYS A 203 13.05 -21.03 9.55
N PRO A 204 14.19 -21.70 9.30
CA PRO A 204 15.11 -21.26 8.27
C PRO A 204 14.41 -21.31 6.90
N VAL A 205 14.54 -20.23 6.13
CA VAL A 205 13.96 -20.11 4.78
C VAL A 205 15.06 -19.82 3.77
N PRO A 206 15.09 -20.53 2.62
CA PRO A 206 16.06 -20.24 1.58
C PRO A 206 15.75 -18.94 0.82
N LYS A 207 16.76 -18.40 0.15
CA LYS A 207 16.73 -17.11 -0.54
C LYS A 207 15.67 -17.02 -1.66
N HIS A 208 15.40 -18.15 -2.33
CA HIS A 208 14.44 -18.25 -3.43
C HIS A 208 13.01 -18.58 -2.97
N THR A 209 12.75 -18.69 -1.66
CA THR A 209 11.39 -18.92 -1.16
C THR A 209 10.50 -17.72 -1.43
N ILE A 210 9.33 -17.99 -2.01
CA ILE A 210 8.29 -17.00 -2.25
C ILE A 210 7.67 -16.58 -0.91
N LEU A 211 7.47 -15.29 -0.73
CA LEU A 211 6.82 -14.73 0.45
C LEU A 211 5.32 -15.00 0.42
N GLY A 212 4.79 -15.35 1.58
CA GLY A 212 3.40 -15.69 1.82
C GLY A 212 3.02 -15.42 3.28
N ARG A 213 1.81 -15.84 3.64
CA ARG A 213 1.27 -15.60 5.00
C ARG A 213 2.04 -16.34 6.10
N HIS A 214 2.78 -17.41 5.76
CA HIS A 214 3.51 -18.27 6.69
C HIS A 214 4.96 -17.85 6.96
N ASN A 215 5.48 -16.86 6.24
CA ASN A 215 6.87 -16.39 6.31
C ASN A 215 6.98 -14.86 6.15
N ARG A 216 5.98 -14.13 6.65
CA ARG A 216 5.89 -12.67 6.52
C ARG A 216 6.72 -11.90 7.54
N ILE A 217 7.03 -12.48 8.71
CA ILE A 217 7.97 -11.89 9.66
C ILE A 217 9.32 -12.52 9.39
N ILE A 218 10.32 -11.71 9.03
CA ILE A 218 11.60 -12.23 8.54
C ILE A 218 12.78 -11.60 9.26
N LYS A 219 13.76 -12.42 9.62
CA LYS A 219 15.07 -12.01 10.11
C LYS A 219 16.11 -12.44 9.11
N ILE A 220 16.83 -11.47 8.55
CA ILE A 220 17.91 -11.71 7.60
C ILE A 220 19.24 -11.61 8.34
N GLN A 221 20.09 -12.61 8.15
CA GLN A 221 21.46 -12.65 8.64
C GLN A 221 22.39 -12.38 7.47
N THR A 222 23.30 -11.44 7.65
CA THR A 222 24.29 -11.05 6.64
C THR A 222 25.72 -11.29 7.13
N THR A 223 26.69 -11.24 6.22
CA THR A 223 28.12 -11.45 6.54
C THR A 223 28.67 -10.36 7.46
N LYS A 224 28.20 -9.12 7.30
CA LYS A 224 28.53 -8.01 8.20
C LYS A 224 27.55 -7.99 9.36
N ARG A 225 28.04 -8.23 10.58
CA ARG A 225 27.26 -7.92 11.77
C ARG A 225 27.02 -6.42 11.79
N SER A 226 25.75 -6.01 11.88
CA SER A 226 25.41 -4.62 12.18
C SER A 226 26.16 -4.25 13.46
N GLN A 227 27.13 -3.35 13.37
CA GLN A 227 27.89 -2.91 14.53
C GLN A 227 26.88 -2.25 15.46
N TRP A 228 26.73 -2.80 16.67
CA TRP A 228 25.92 -2.18 17.72
C TRP A 228 26.59 -0.83 18.05
N GLN A 229 25.99 0.26 17.59
CA GLN A 229 26.27 1.62 18.08
C GLN A 229 25.24 1.99 19.15
#